data_AF-A0A8J6T9T4-F1
#
_entry.id   AF-A0A8J6T9T4-F1
#
_cell.length_a   1.000
_cell.length_b   1.000
_cell.length_c   1.000
_cell.angle_alpha   90.00
_cell.angle_beta   90.00
_cell.angle_gamma   90.00
#
_symmetry.space_group_name_H-M   'P 1'
#
loop_
_entity.id
_entity.type
_entity.pdbx_description
1 polymer ?
#
loop_
_entity_poly.entity_id
_entity_poly.type
_entity_poly.pdbx_seq_one_letter_code
_entity_poly.pdbx_strand_id
1 'polypeptide(L)'
;MITETDGLLLRDLDTSDGDITIVSTTGNITIENAGVLATSGDVTIEATAGTINDAQTNTDTTTDITGNAVTLTAATGIGETADVDTAATTLDVSVTGTGVIVINEADAVELLDIDTADGSITITSAGAMTVTDVIAGGDTGSNDDVTLTTTSGDIIMSGDITALNDEVTLVSAANVTDTTSGATDISAANLTITANSGTVGAGGLNNELDTDVDTLTIAALGDTYVLEDSAITLTSIVTTNGLIDIEAGGTITTTTVTAGGVNGVTLYATAGNIFDTAGGLITAGADSSLKASGIIGTAVTTSYNPVNVDIDGDLWVWAGDQRNGVSVILEGYVNSSAETERVEIYEPSPPGLVMLDNRLMGGGNYGSGSVNGSILSRGYGETLIAKTDMFSLFYDRAVRPCGHKISTSWLPFEGYMIDNDFFKYGYRHPIDISQLDLKPLPAGFFINPEKAQYYIIRAK
;
A
#
# COMPACT_ATOMS: atom_id res chain seq x y z
N MET A 1 -49.04 -6.47 -2.30
CA MET A 1 -48.85 -5.74 -1.04
C MET A 1 -49.49 -6.49 0.11
N ILE A 2 -48.69 -6.88 1.09
CA ILE A 2 -49.12 -7.44 2.39
C ILE A 2 -48.67 -6.46 3.48
N THR A 3 -49.52 -6.20 4.46
CA THR A 3 -49.19 -5.39 5.64
C THR A 3 -49.65 -6.11 6.89
N GLU A 4 -48.75 -6.30 7.85
CA GLU A 4 -48.97 -7.06 9.08
C GLU A 4 -48.41 -6.33 10.30
N THR A 5 -48.85 -6.70 11.50
CA THR A 5 -48.34 -6.14 12.76
C THR A 5 -47.49 -7.15 13.54
N ASP A 6 -47.88 -8.42 13.60
CA ASP A 6 -47.36 -9.35 14.61
C ASP A 6 -46.14 -10.19 14.13
N GLY A 7 -45.69 -9.97 12.89
CA GLY A 7 -44.63 -10.72 12.22
C GLY A 7 -45.17 -11.69 11.18
N LEU A 8 -44.30 -12.15 10.27
CA LEU A 8 -44.72 -12.94 9.10
C LEU A 8 -43.73 -14.06 8.78
N LEU A 9 -44.25 -15.24 8.44
CA LEU A 9 -43.49 -16.32 7.81
C LEU A 9 -43.85 -16.39 6.33
N LEU A 10 -42.89 -16.13 5.46
CA LEU A 10 -43.04 -16.18 4.00
C LEU A 10 -42.63 -17.55 3.50
N ARG A 11 -43.51 -18.20 2.73
CA ARG A 11 -43.31 -19.59 2.28
C ARG A 11 -43.44 -19.80 0.78
N ASP A 12 -44.26 -18.97 0.12
CA ASP A 12 -44.61 -19.10 -1.29
C ASP A 12 -45.39 -17.84 -1.70
N LEU A 13 -44.66 -16.78 -2.04
CA LEU A 13 -45.20 -15.57 -2.65
C LEU A 13 -44.56 -15.41 -4.02
N ASP A 14 -45.27 -15.84 -5.06
CA ASP A 14 -44.76 -15.85 -6.42
C ASP A 14 -45.56 -14.91 -7.34
N THR A 15 -44.83 -14.21 -8.20
CA THR A 15 -45.34 -13.52 -9.37
C THR A 15 -44.27 -13.55 -10.47
N SER A 16 -44.70 -13.72 -11.73
CA SER A 16 -43.74 -13.81 -12.82
C SER A 16 -43.13 -12.44 -13.19
N ASP A 17 -43.97 -11.40 -13.20
CA ASP A 17 -43.66 -10.08 -13.75
C ASP A 17 -44.15 -8.92 -12.85
N GLY A 18 -44.76 -9.24 -11.71
CA GLY A 18 -45.28 -8.22 -10.79
C GLY A 18 -44.29 -7.90 -9.67
N ASP A 19 -44.53 -6.79 -8.99
CA ASP A 19 -43.75 -6.44 -7.80
C ASP A 19 -44.38 -7.08 -6.54
N ILE A 20 -43.53 -7.47 -5.60
CA ILE A 20 -43.95 -7.96 -4.29
C ILE A 20 -43.56 -6.93 -3.23
N THR A 21 -44.55 -6.41 -2.50
CA THR A 21 -44.33 -5.50 -1.37
C THR A 21 -44.87 -6.12 -0.08
N ILE A 22 -44.05 -6.17 0.96
CA ILE A 22 -44.37 -6.77 2.26
C ILE A 22 -43.94 -5.80 3.34
N VAL A 23 -44.83 -5.49 4.29
CA VAL A 23 -44.53 -4.62 5.42
C VAL A 23 -44.99 -5.29 6.71
N SER A 24 -44.08 -5.47 7.67
CA SER A 24 -44.37 -5.83 9.05
C SER A 24 -44.02 -4.65 9.95
N THR A 25 -45.04 -4.06 10.56
CA THR A 25 -44.88 -2.80 11.31
C THR A 25 -44.28 -2.99 12.71
N THR A 26 -44.54 -4.13 13.38
CA THR A 26 -44.01 -4.39 14.73
C THR A 26 -43.30 -5.72 14.92
N GLY A 27 -43.49 -6.68 14.02
CA GLY A 27 -42.89 -8.02 14.15
C GLY A 27 -41.78 -8.29 13.14
N ASN A 28 -41.07 -9.39 13.37
CA ASN A 28 -40.03 -9.86 12.47
C ASN A 28 -40.62 -10.51 11.22
N ILE A 29 -39.85 -10.52 10.15
CA ILE A 29 -40.14 -11.27 8.93
C ILE A 29 -39.15 -12.43 8.85
N THR A 30 -39.69 -13.62 8.64
CA THR A 30 -38.92 -14.85 8.44
C THR A 30 -39.27 -15.42 7.08
N ILE A 31 -38.27 -15.84 6.31
CA ILE A 31 -38.42 -16.27 4.92
C ILE A 31 -37.96 -17.71 4.80
N GLU A 32 -38.79 -18.62 4.29
CA GLU A 32 -38.32 -19.97 3.91
C GLU A 32 -37.73 -19.95 2.50
N ASN A 33 -36.98 -20.99 2.13
CA ASN A 33 -36.42 -21.14 0.78
C ASN A 33 -37.46 -20.93 -0.31
N ALA A 34 -37.09 -20.13 -1.33
CA ALA A 34 -37.98 -19.68 -2.40
C ALA A 34 -39.29 -19.05 -1.88
N GLY A 35 -39.26 -18.46 -0.70
CA GLY A 35 -40.42 -17.90 -0.03
C GLY A 35 -40.97 -16.68 -0.75
N VAL A 36 -40.13 -15.96 -1.50
CA VAL A 36 -40.49 -14.81 -2.33
C VAL A 36 -39.85 -14.91 -3.72
N LEU A 37 -40.68 -14.96 -4.75
CA LEU A 37 -40.25 -15.10 -6.15
C LEU A 37 -40.94 -14.04 -7.02
N ALA A 38 -40.16 -13.05 -7.48
CA ALA A 38 -40.59 -12.03 -8.43
C ALA A 38 -39.61 -11.99 -9.61
N THR A 39 -39.59 -13.02 -10.45
CA THR A 39 -38.47 -13.29 -11.40
C THR A 39 -38.09 -12.09 -12.29
N SER A 40 -39.05 -11.25 -12.69
CA SER A 40 -38.77 -10.03 -13.45
C SER A 40 -39.31 -8.75 -12.82
N GLY A 41 -39.93 -8.86 -11.65
CA GLY A 41 -40.43 -7.72 -10.88
C GLY A 41 -39.52 -7.41 -9.70
N ASP A 42 -39.84 -6.34 -8.98
CA ASP A 42 -39.05 -5.92 -7.83
C ASP A 42 -39.65 -6.46 -6.52
N VAL A 43 -38.80 -6.70 -5.53
CA VAL A 43 -39.20 -7.14 -4.19
C VAL A 43 -38.88 -6.03 -3.20
N THR A 44 -39.85 -5.66 -2.38
CA THR A 44 -39.67 -4.72 -1.26
C THR A 44 -40.18 -5.37 0.03
N ILE A 45 -39.31 -5.54 1.02
CA ILE A 45 -39.64 -6.10 2.33
C ILE A 45 -39.21 -5.13 3.43
N GLU A 46 -40.16 -4.70 4.25
CA GLU A 46 -39.91 -3.81 5.37
C GLU A 46 -40.34 -4.45 6.70
N ALA A 47 -39.40 -4.63 7.63
CA ALA A 47 -39.65 -4.94 9.03
C ALA A 47 -39.39 -3.69 9.90
N THR A 48 -40.35 -2.76 9.93
CA THR A 48 -40.20 -1.40 10.48
C THR A 48 -39.68 -1.34 11.92
N ALA A 49 -39.94 -2.37 12.75
CA ALA A 49 -39.43 -2.46 14.12
C ALA A 49 -38.78 -3.82 14.44
N GLY A 50 -38.56 -4.66 13.43
CA GLY A 50 -38.12 -6.04 13.60
C GLY A 50 -36.85 -6.36 12.81
N THR A 51 -36.60 -7.66 12.67
CA THR A 51 -35.56 -8.23 11.80
C THR A 51 -36.16 -8.84 10.53
N ILE A 52 -35.31 -9.03 9.52
CA ILE A 52 -35.58 -9.91 8.37
C ILE A 52 -34.55 -11.03 8.41
N ASN A 53 -34.98 -12.28 8.50
CA ASN A 53 -34.08 -13.44 8.58
C ASN A 53 -34.58 -14.58 7.69
N ASP A 54 -33.68 -15.45 7.26
CA ASP A 54 -34.03 -16.78 6.78
C ASP A 54 -34.64 -17.61 7.95
N ALA A 55 -35.57 -18.49 7.62
CA ALA A 55 -36.12 -19.53 8.49
C ALA A 55 -35.08 -20.60 8.84
N GLN A 56 -34.03 -20.77 8.02
CA GLN A 56 -33.03 -21.80 8.14
C GLN A 56 -31.70 -21.23 8.61
N THR A 57 -31.24 -21.69 9.77
CA THR A 57 -29.97 -21.22 10.34
C THR A 57 -28.79 -21.64 9.46
N ASN A 58 -28.05 -20.64 8.97
CA ASN A 58 -26.67 -20.61 8.47
C ASN A 58 -26.11 -21.85 7.73
N THR A 59 -25.51 -21.60 6.56
CA THR A 59 -24.98 -22.52 5.51
C THR A 59 -26.00 -23.10 4.53
N ASP A 60 -27.28 -22.77 4.68
CA ASP A 60 -28.15 -22.78 3.50
C ASP A 60 -27.68 -21.63 2.58
N THR A 61 -27.64 -21.90 1.28
CA THR A 61 -27.38 -20.89 0.25
C THR A 61 -28.49 -20.97 -0.79
N THR A 62 -29.65 -21.46 -0.38
CA THR A 62 -30.79 -21.67 -1.25
C THR A 62 -31.59 -20.40 -1.25
N THR A 63 -31.58 -19.69 -2.37
CA THR A 63 -32.29 -18.42 -2.56
C THR A 63 -33.67 -18.38 -1.89
N ASP A 64 -33.83 -17.45 -0.95
CA ASP A 64 -35.08 -17.12 -0.27
C ASP A 64 -35.90 -16.11 -1.07
N ILE A 65 -35.20 -15.11 -1.62
CA ILE A 65 -35.76 -13.97 -2.32
C ILE A 65 -35.18 -13.89 -3.73
N THR A 66 -36.04 -13.98 -4.73
CA THR A 66 -35.66 -13.68 -6.13
C THR A 66 -36.39 -12.43 -6.59
N GLY A 67 -35.66 -11.47 -7.15
CA GLY A 67 -36.20 -10.22 -7.70
C GLY A 67 -35.26 -9.59 -8.72
N ASN A 68 -35.74 -8.66 -9.52
CA ASN A 68 -34.85 -7.83 -10.34
C ASN A 68 -34.09 -6.85 -9.44
N ALA A 69 -34.82 -5.95 -8.77
CA ALA A 69 -34.32 -5.21 -7.61
C ALA A 69 -34.90 -5.82 -6.32
N VAL A 70 -34.06 -6.00 -5.30
CA VAL A 70 -34.49 -6.43 -3.97
C VAL A 70 -34.16 -5.32 -2.98
N THR A 71 -35.20 -4.74 -2.40
CA THR A 71 -35.13 -3.71 -1.37
C THR A 71 -35.52 -4.29 -0.01
N LEU A 72 -34.61 -4.29 0.96
CA LEU A 72 -34.85 -4.79 2.32
C LEU A 72 -34.61 -3.69 3.34
N THR A 73 -35.55 -3.49 4.26
CA THR A 73 -35.38 -2.54 5.36
C THR A 73 -35.79 -3.18 6.67
N ALA A 74 -34.90 -3.15 7.66
CA ALA A 74 -35.17 -3.63 9.02
C ALA A 74 -34.73 -2.63 10.09
N ALA A 75 -35.26 -2.77 11.30
CA ALA A 75 -34.85 -1.94 12.42
C ALA A 75 -33.65 -2.51 13.19
N THR A 76 -33.57 -3.85 13.27
CA THR A 76 -32.68 -4.53 14.22
C THR A 76 -31.76 -5.58 13.59
N GLY A 77 -31.75 -5.68 12.26
CA GLY A 77 -30.86 -6.58 11.53
C GLY A 77 -31.53 -7.28 10.35
N ILE A 78 -30.69 -7.63 9.37
CA ILE A 78 -31.04 -8.43 8.20
C ILE A 78 -30.02 -9.58 8.14
N GLY A 79 -30.49 -10.82 8.21
CA GLY A 79 -29.60 -11.97 8.21
C GLY A 79 -28.88 -12.25 9.54
N GLU A 80 -29.25 -11.57 10.63
CA GLU A 80 -28.54 -11.65 11.92
C GLU A 80 -28.54 -13.07 12.51
N THR A 81 -29.69 -13.76 12.49
CA THR A 81 -29.80 -15.11 13.08
C THR A 81 -29.60 -16.22 12.05
N ALA A 82 -29.81 -15.88 10.78
CA ALA A 82 -29.82 -16.76 9.63
C ALA A 82 -29.71 -15.86 8.39
N ASP A 83 -28.58 -15.95 7.69
CA ASP A 83 -28.22 -15.18 6.51
C ASP A 83 -29.39 -15.15 5.51
N VAL A 84 -29.67 -14.00 4.91
CA VAL A 84 -30.71 -13.91 3.89
C VAL A 84 -30.12 -14.27 2.53
N ASP A 85 -30.71 -15.24 1.85
CA ASP A 85 -30.24 -15.68 0.53
C ASP A 85 -31.03 -14.99 -0.59
N THR A 86 -30.35 -14.26 -1.46
CA THR A 86 -30.96 -13.52 -2.57
C THR A 86 -30.52 -14.05 -3.94
N ALA A 87 -31.35 -13.78 -4.95
CA ALA A 87 -30.98 -13.81 -6.37
C ALA A 87 -31.50 -12.50 -6.98
N ALA A 88 -30.65 -11.49 -7.01
CA ALA A 88 -30.99 -10.12 -7.38
C ALA A 88 -29.99 -9.54 -8.38
N THR A 89 -30.48 -8.68 -9.28
CA THR A 89 -29.57 -7.86 -10.11
C THR A 89 -29.05 -6.67 -9.32
N THR A 90 -29.89 -6.06 -8.48
CA THR A 90 -29.53 -4.92 -7.63
C THR A 90 -30.06 -5.11 -6.21
N LEU A 91 -29.23 -4.78 -5.22
CA LEU A 91 -29.60 -4.77 -3.80
C LEU A 91 -29.64 -3.34 -3.27
N ASP A 92 -30.71 -3.03 -2.52
CA ASP A 92 -30.90 -1.82 -1.72
C ASP A 92 -31.31 -2.30 -0.31
N VAL A 93 -30.40 -2.22 0.66
CA VAL A 93 -30.55 -2.94 1.93
C VAL A 93 -30.15 -2.04 3.08
N SER A 94 -31.08 -1.76 3.99
CA SER A 94 -30.82 -0.87 5.13
C SER A 94 -31.24 -1.46 6.48
N VAL A 95 -30.36 -1.35 7.47
CA VAL A 95 -30.69 -1.52 8.90
C VAL A 95 -30.68 -0.16 9.59
N THR A 96 -31.85 0.27 10.05
CA THR A 96 -32.08 1.65 10.52
C THR A 96 -31.73 1.91 11.99
N GLY A 97 -31.44 0.86 12.75
CA GLY A 97 -30.98 0.92 14.14
C GLY A 97 -29.75 0.04 14.34
N THR A 98 -29.51 -0.44 15.56
CA THR A 98 -28.42 -1.39 15.81
C THR A 98 -28.77 -2.76 15.23
N GLY A 99 -27.90 -3.29 14.37
CA GLY A 99 -28.04 -4.61 13.76
C GLY A 99 -27.15 -4.77 12.53
N VAL A 100 -26.89 -6.01 12.14
CA VAL A 100 -26.02 -6.35 11.02
C VAL A 100 -26.79 -6.55 9.72
N ILE A 101 -26.08 -6.50 8.60
CA ILE A 101 -26.53 -7.04 7.31
C ILE A 101 -25.69 -8.27 6.99
N VAL A 102 -26.32 -9.42 6.75
CA VAL A 102 -25.67 -10.65 6.27
C VAL A 102 -26.47 -11.23 5.11
N ILE A 103 -25.88 -11.23 3.91
CA ILE A 103 -26.54 -11.68 2.66
C ILE A 103 -25.64 -12.64 1.89
N ASN A 104 -26.23 -13.73 1.38
CA ASN A 104 -25.63 -14.51 0.30
C ASN A 104 -26.41 -14.28 -1.00
N GLU A 105 -25.72 -13.84 -2.04
CA GLU A 105 -26.29 -13.56 -3.35
C GLU A 105 -25.87 -14.64 -4.34
N ALA A 106 -26.85 -15.28 -4.97
CA ALA A 106 -26.66 -16.44 -5.84
C ALA A 106 -26.08 -16.09 -7.22
N ASP A 107 -26.14 -14.82 -7.62
CA ASP A 107 -25.79 -14.34 -8.95
C ASP A 107 -24.71 -13.24 -8.87
N ALA A 108 -24.45 -12.55 -9.99
CA ALA A 108 -23.74 -11.28 -9.97
C ALA A 108 -24.69 -10.16 -9.57
N VAL A 109 -24.19 -9.16 -8.85
CA VAL A 109 -25.03 -8.16 -8.19
C VAL A 109 -24.42 -6.77 -8.18
N GLU A 110 -25.27 -5.76 -8.23
CA GLU A 110 -24.94 -4.39 -7.89
C GLU A 110 -25.44 -4.06 -6.47
N LEU A 111 -24.53 -3.62 -5.61
CA LEU A 111 -24.83 -3.06 -4.30
C LEU A 111 -25.14 -1.57 -4.51
N LEU A 112 -26.42 -1.27 -4.74
CA LEU A 112 -26.86 0.07 -5.10
C LEU A 112 -26.75 1.03 -3.92
N ASP A 113 -27.21 0.57 -2.76
CA ASP A 113 -27.25 1.30 -1.48
C ASP A 113 -27.34 0.26 -0.35
N ILE A 114 -26.26 0.07 0.42
CA ILE A 114 -26.20 -0.91 1.50
C ILE A 114 -25.75 -0.23 2.79
N ASP A 115 -26.66 -0.12 3.74
CA ASP A 115 -26.47 0.74 4.91
C ASP A 115 -26.79 0.05 6.23
N THR A 116 -25.94 0.25 7.22
CA THR A 116 -26.28 -0.01 8.64
C THR A 116 -26.11 1.28 9.44
N ALA A 117 -27.00 1.49 10.41
CA ALA A 117 -26.93 2.63 11.32
C ALA A 117 -26.09 2.35 12.59
N ASP A 118 -25.72 1.10 12.86
CA ASP A 118 -24.78 0.63 13.89
C ASP A 118 -24.69 -0.91 13.76
N GLY A 119 -23.63 -1.41 13.13
CA GLY A 119 -23.43 -2.84 12.86
C GLY A 119 -22.62 -3.12 11.61
N SER A 120 -22.15 -4.36 11.49
CA SER A 120 -21.32 -4.79 10.36
C SER A 120 -22.16 -5.16 9.13
N ILE A 121 -21.56 -5.04 7.96
CA ILE A 121 -22.10 -5.51 6.67
C ILE A 121 -21.26 -6.69 6.19
N THR A 122 -21.91 -7.82 5.87
CA THR A 122 -21.28 -8.99 5.25
C THR A 122 -22.09 -9.46 4.06
N ILE A 123 -21.49 -9.41 2.87
CA ILE A 123 -22.14 -9.87 1.63
C ILE A 123 -21.23 -10.83 0.89
N THR A 124 -21.77 -12.01 0.57
CA THR A 124 -21.10 -12.99 -0.30
C THR A 124 -21.89 -13.14 -1.60
N SER A 125 -21.29 -12.79 -2.73
CA SER A 125 -21.86 -13.01 -4.07
C SER A 125 -21.22 -14.22 -4.75
N ALA A 126 -22.04 -15.02 -5.41
CA ALA A 126 -21.56 -16.12 -6.24
C ALA A 126 -20.99 -15.63 -7.59
N GLY A 127 -21.34 -14.42 -8.01
CA GLY A 127 -20.83 -13.76 -9.20
C GLY A 127 -20.03 -12.49 -8.90
N ALA A 128 -19.85 -11.67 -9.93
CA ALA A 128 -19.19 -10.37 -9.79
C ALA A 128 -20.07 -9.43 -8.96
N MET A 129 -19.44 -8.57 -8.18
CA MET A 129 -20.09 -7.59 -7.32
C MET A 129 -19.69 -6.19 -7.75
N THR A 130 -20.65 -5.38 -8.19
CA THR A 130 -20.46 -3.94 -8.41
C THR A 130 -20.87 -3.21 -7.15
N VAL A 131 -19.98 -2.36 -6.61
CA VAL A 131 -20.20 -1.58 -5.41
C VAL A 131 -20.49 -0.15 -5.81
N THR A 132 -21.70 0.35 -5.53
CA THR A 132 -22.11 1.73 -5.81
C THR A 132 -22.16 2.56 -4.54
N ASP A 133 -22.71 2.02 -3.44
CA ASP A 133 -22.68 2.67 -2.12
C ASP A 133 -22.82 1.61 -1.02
N VAL A 134 -21.86 1.60 -0.09
CA VAL A 134 -21.87 0.71 1.09
C VAL A 134 -21.39 1.49 2.30
N ILE A 135 -22.25 1.66 3.31
CA ILE A 135 -21.93 2.40 4.53
C ILE A 135 -22.23 1.53 5.75
N ALA A 136 -21.17 1.08 6.42
CA ALA A 136 -21.27 0.62 7.80
C ALA A 136 -20.88 1.77 8.72
N GLY A 137 -21.79 2.20 9.60
CA GLY A 137 -21.49 3.31 10.48
C GLY A 137 -22.57 3.63 11.48
N GLY A 138 -22.31 4.68 12.27
CA GLY A 138 -23.28 5.32 13.15
C GLY A 138 -22.89 5.25 14.64
N ASP A 139 -21.84 4.50 14.97
CA ASP A 139 -21.22 4.57 16.28
C ASP A 139 -19.72 4.95 16.20
N THR A 140 -19.06 5.08 17.36
CA THR A 140 -17.60 5.32 17.45
C THR A 140 -16.88 4.07 17.98
N GLY A 141 -17.52 2.92 17.81
CA GLY A 141 -17.16 1.60 18.27
C GLY A 141 -16.17 0.94 17.31
N SER A 142 -16.17 -0.40 17.28
CA SER A 142 -15.31 -1.20 16.41
C SER A 142 -16.10 -2.38 15.85
N ASN A 143 -17.35 -2.11 15.46
CA ASN A 143 -18.34 -3.11 15.04
C ASN A 143 -19.02 -2.74 13.72
N ASP A 144 -18.55 -1.69 13.06
CA ASP A 144 -19.08 -1.20 11.79
C ASP A 144 -18.17 -1.67 10.63
N ASP A 145 -17.72 -2.93 10.70
CA ASP A 145 -16.87 -3.55 9.68
C ASP A 145 -17.66 -3.85 8.39
N VAL A 146 -17.00 -3.76 7.24
CA VAL A 146 -17.54 -4.18 5.94
C VAL A 146 -16.74 -5.37 5.42
N THR A 147 -17.43 -6.48 5.10
CA THR A 147 -16.83 -7.66 4.45
C THR A 147 -17.58 -7.99 3.17
N LEU A 148 -16.90 -7.86 2.03
CA LEU A 148 -17.44 -8.19 0.71
C LEU A 148 -16.65 -9.36 0.10
N THR A 149 -17.36 -10.40 -0.31
CA THR A 149 -16.77 -11.61 -0.89
C THR A 149 -17.41 -11.95 -2.23
N THR A 150 -16.60 -12.25 -3.25
CA THR A 150 -17.06 -12.94 -4.45
C THR A 150 -16.46 -14.33 -4.54
N THR A 151 -17.27 -15.34 -4.87
CA THR A 151 -16.75 -16.71 -5.10
C THR A 151 -16.40 -16.97 -6.57
N SER A 152 -16.88 -16.11 -7.48
CA SER A 152 -16.45 -16.01 -8.87
C SER A 152 -16.57 -14.56 -9.33
N GLY A 153 -15.70 -14.10 -10.23
CA GLY A 153 -15.76 -12.73 -10.75
C GLY A 153 -15.10 -11.69 -9.85
N ASP A 154 -15.25 -10.43 -10.26
CA ASP A 154 -14.54 -9.28 -9.69
C ASP A 154 -15.35 -8.62 -8.57
N ILE A 155 -14.68 -7.84 -7.72
CA ILE A 155 -15.30 -6.76 -6.96
C ILE A 155 -14.97 -5.46 -7.71
N ILE A 156 -15.99 -4.70 -8.09
CA ILE A 156 -15.88 -3.54 -8.97
C ILE A 156 -16.35 -2.32 -8.20
N MET A 157 -15.44 -1.42 -7.83
CA MET A 157 -15.77 -0.13 -7.25
C MET A 157 -16.30 0.78 -8.35
N SER A 158 -17.60 1.10 -8.26
CA SER A 158 -18.30 2.08 -9.08
C SER A 158 -18.82 3.26 -8.24
N GLY A 159 -18.47 3.27 -6.95
CA GLY A 159 -18.74 4.28 -5.94
C GLY A 159 -18.03 3.89 -4.65
N ASP A 160 -18.61 4.20 -3.50
CA ASP A 160 -17.84 4.29 -2.25
C ASP A 160 -18.14 3.15 -1.25
N ILE A 161 -17.13 2.79 -0.45
CA ILE A 161 -17.26 2.01 0.79
C ILE A 161 -16.81 2.89 1.96
N THR A 162 -17.67 3.06 2.95
CA THR A 162 -17.38 3.83 4.15
C THR A 162 -17.55 2.98 5.42
N ALA A 163 -16.47 2.78 6.17
CA ALA A 163 -16.42 2.10 7.47
C ALA A 163 -15.44 2.84 8.40
N LEU A 164 -15.78 4.09 8.73
CA LEU A 164 -14.84 5.02 9.36
C LEU A 164 -14.37 4.53 10.73
N ASN A 165 -13.05 4.37 10.90
CA ASN A 165 -12.38 3.82 12.08
C ASN A 165 -12.48 2.29 12.25
N ASP A 166 -13.06 1.59 11.29
CA ASP A 166 -13.29 0.14 11.29
C ASP A 166 -12.50 -0.56 10.16
N GLU A 167 -12.75 -1.85 9.95
CA GLU A 167 -12.11 -2.66 8.90
C GLU A 167 -12.99 -2.79 7.66
N VAL A 168 -12.38 -2.64 6.48
CA VAL A 168 -12.93 -3.11 5.21
C VAL A 168 -12.15 -4.32 4.75
N THR A 169 -12.83 -5.45 4.57
CA THR A 169 -12.27 -6.69 4.03
C THR A 169 -12.90 -7.02 2.68
N LEU A 170 -12.06 -7.10 1.64
CA LEU A 170 -12.47 -7.48 0.29
C LEU A 170 -11.83 -8.82 -0.09
N VAL A 171 -12.65 -9.81 -0.42
CA VAL A 171 -12.20 -11.12 -0.90
C VAL A 171 -12.76 -11.37 -2.28
N SER A 172 -12.00 -11.02 -3.31
CA SER A 172 -12.37 -11.25 -4.70
C SER A 172 -11.85 -12.59 -5.21
N ALA A 173 -12.70 -13.33 -5.93
CA ALA A 173 -12.27 -14.51 -6.68
C ALA A 173 -11.33 -14.14 -7.84
N ALA A 174 -11.49 -12.95 -8.41
CA ALA A 174 -10.69 -12.42 -9.52
C ALA A 174 -10.04 -11.08 -9.14
N ASN A 175 -10.45 -9.98 -9.76
CA ASN A 175 -9.84 -8.65 -9.56
C ASN A 175 -10.62 -7.83 -8.51
N VAL A 176 -9.95 -6.84 -7.95
CA VAL A 176 -10.58 -5.68 -7.32
C VAL A 176 -10.26 -4.48 -8.19
N THR A 177 -11.26 -3.87 -8.82
CA THR A 177 -11.06 -2.79 -9.80
C THR A 177 -11.77 -1.52 -9.37
N ASP A 178 -11.19 -0.37 -9.68
CA ASP A 178 -11.90 0.90 -9.71
C ASP A 178 -12.34 1.24 -11.15
N THR A 179 -13.55 1.78 -11.27
CA THR A 179 -14.15 2.25 -12.53
C THR A 179 -14.54 3.71 -12.50
N THR A 180 -14.38 4.36 -11.34
CA THR A 180 -14.71 5.76 -11.15
C THR A 180 -13.48 6.64 -11.38
N SER A 181 -13.62 7.90 -11.03
CA SER A 181 -12.50 8.83 -10.95
C SER A 181 -12.68 9.68 -9.70
N GLY A 182 -13.25 9.05 -8.67
CA GLY A 182 -13.44 9.62 -7.35
C GLY A 182 -12.10 10.07 -6.78
N ALA A 183 -12.14 10.79 -5.66
CA ALA A 183 -10.90 11.06 -4.92
C ALA A 183 -10.56 9.93 -3.94
N THR A 184 -11.56 9.14 -3.55
CA THR A 184 -11.48 8.09 -2.54
C THR A 184 -12.66 7.14 -2.74
N ASP A 185 -12.40 5.87 -3.04
CA ASP A 185 -13.44 4.84 -3.14
C ASP A 185 -13.64 4.13 -1.79
N ILE A 186 -12.58 3.98 -0.99
CA ILE A 186 -12.65 3.26 0.29
C ILE A 186 -12.14 4.12 1.43
N SER A 187 -12.99 4.38 2.44
CA SER A 187 -12.64 5.11 3.66
C SER A 187 -12.80 4.22 4.89
N ALA A 188 -11.70 3.90 5.59
CA ALA A 188 -11.69 3.00 6.75
C ALA A 188 -10.46 3.23 7.65
N ALA A 189 -10.36 2.58 8.81
CA ALA A 189 -9.06 2.53 9.51
C ALA A 189 -8.12 1.52 8.84
N ASN A 190 -8.65 0.34 8.53
CA ASN A 190 -7.86 -0.76 8.01
C ASN A 190 -8.53 -1.34 6.76
N LEU A 191 -7.70 -1.63 5.75
CA LEU A 191 -8.14 -2.28 4.53
C LEU A 191 -7.36 -3.56 4.28
N THR A 192 -8.09 -4.66 4.17
CA THR A 192 -7.57 -5.98 3.81
C THR A 192 -8.15 -6.44 2.49
N ILE A 193 -7.30 -6.67 1.48
CA ILE A 193 -7.72 -7.13 0.17
C ILE A 193 -7.07 -8.48 -0.16
N THR A 194 -7.88 -9.42 -0.62
CA THR A 194 -7.45 -10.67 -1.25
C THR A 194 -8.02 -10.76 -2.67
N ALA A 195 -7.16 -10.65 -3.68
CA ALA A 195 -7.49 -10.87 -5.08
C ALA A 195 -6.95 -12.24 -5.53
N ASN A 196 -7.76 -13.30 -5.38
CA ASN A 196 -7.30 -14.69 -5.44
C ASN A 196 -6.68 -15.09 -6.79
N SER A 197 -7.18 -14.52 -7.90
CA SER A 197 -6.68 -14.82 -9.23
C SER A 197 -6.40 -13.59 -10.10
N GLY A 198 -6.55 -12.39 -9.54
CA GLY A 198 -6.52 -11.14 -10.29
C GLY A 198 -5.59 -10.07 -9.71
N THR A 199 -5.85 -8.84 -10.12
CA THR A 199 -5.15 -7.61 -9.74
C THR A 199 -5.93 -6.81 -8.70
N VAL A 200 -5.27 -5.81 -8.10
CA VAL A 200 -5.91 -4.74 -7.32
C VAL A 200 -5.64 -3.43 -8.03
N GLY A 201 -6.68 -2.70 -8.41
CA GLY A 201 -6.59 -1.57 -9.31
C GLY A 201 -6.00 -1.95 -10.67
N ALA A 202 -5.70 -0.93 -11.48
CA ALA A 202 -4.97 -1.06 -12.72
C ALA A 202 -4.11 0.19 -12.97
N GLY A 203 -3.10 0.08 -13.83
CA GLY A 203 -2.27 1.22 -14.18
C GLY A 203 -2.99 2.21 -15.11
N GLY A 204 -2.58 3.47 -15.03
CA GLY A 204 -3.07 4.56 -15.88
C GLY A 204 -4.01 5.46 -15.13
N LEU A 205 -4.13 6.71 -15.58
CA LEU A 205 -4.81 7.79 -14.84
C LEU A 205 -6.19 7.37 -14.31
N ASN A 206 -6.32 7.33 -12.98
CA ASN A 206 -7.56 7.06 -12.25
C ASN A 206 -8.09 5.64 -12.50
N ASN A 207 -7.18 4.67 -12.61
CA ASN A 207 -7.54 3.25 -12.56
C ASN A 207 -6.97 2.59 -11.30
N GLU A 208 -6.13 3.31 -10.55
CA GLU A 208 -5.66 2.93 -9.24
C GLU A 208 -6.86 2.78 -8.28
N LEU A 209 -6.76 1.91 -7.28
CA LEU A 209 -7.80 1.88 -6.23
C LEU A 209 -7.59 3.07 -5.30
N ASP A 210 -8.56 3.98 -5.23
CA ASP A 210 -8.48 5.19 -4.40
C ASP A 210 -8.90 4.90 -2.96
N THR A 211 -8.06 5.25 -1.98
CA THR A 211 -8.20 4.86 -0.56
C THR A 211 -7.89 6.01 0.39
N ASP A 212 -8.54 6.01 1.55
CA ASP A 212 -8.20 6.82 2.74
C ASP A 212 -8.20 5.91 3.96
N VAL A 213 -7.06 5.27 4.22
CA VAL A 213 -6.90 4.25 5.28
C VAL A 213 -5.60 4.38 6.06
N ASP A 214 -5.64 4.06 7.36
CA ASP A 214 -4.43 4.07 8.21
C ASP A 214 -3.51 2.88 7.89
N THR A 215 -4.09 1.71 7.62
CA THR A 215 -3.32 0.49 7.31
C THR A 215 -3.87 -0.29 6.12
N LEU A 216 -2.94 -0.91 5.38
CA LEU A 216 -3.24 -1.69 4.19
C LEU A 216 -2.54 -3.05 4.19
N THR A 217 -3.33 -4.09 3.90
CA THR A 217 -2.88 -5.46 3.66
C THR A 217 -3.43 -5.96 2.34
N ILE A 218 -2.56 -6.42 1.44
CA ILE A 218 -2.95 -6.95 0.12
C ILE A 218 -2.27 -8.30 -0.13
N ALA A 219 -3.08 -9.27 -0.57
CA ALA A 219 -2.63 -10.50 -1.19
C ALA A 219 -3.26 -10.62 -2.59
N ALA A 220 -2.45 -10.42 -3.64
CA ALA A 220 -2.92 -10.49 -5.03
C ALA A 220 -2.13 -11.51 -5.85
N LEU A 221 -2.76 -12.10 -6.86
CA LEU A 221 -2.03 -12.92 -7.82
C LEU A 221 -1.23 -12.05 -8.80
N GLY A 222 -1.86 -10.98 -9.30
CA GLY A 222 -1.32 -10.04 -10.29
C GLY A 222 -0.91 -8.70 -9.69
N ASP A 223 -0.92 -7.66 -10.54
CA ASP A 223 -0.48 -6.31 -10.22
C ASP A 223 -1.33 -5.66 -9.12
N THR A 224 -0.73 -4.68 -8.42
CA THR A 224 -1.40 -3.85 -7.42
C THR A 224 -1.11 -2.38 -7.72
N TYR A 225 -2.17 -1.59 -7.85
CA TYR A 225 -2.16 -0.15 -8.06
C TYR A 225 -3.09 0.50 -7.03
N VAL A 226 -2.54 1.31 -6.13
CA VAL A 226 -3.30 1.98 -5.06
C VAL A 226 -2.89 3.44 -5.00
N LEU A 227 -3.89 4.31 -4.91
CA LEU A 227 -3.71 5.71 -4.57
C LEU A 227 -4.35 5.95 -3.19
N GLU A 228 -3.55 6.45 -2.27
CA GLU A 228 -3.96 6.76 -0.90
C GLU A 228 -3.95 8.27 -0.69
N ASP A 229 -5.02 8.85 -0.14
CA ASP A 229 -5.13 10.30 0.10
C ASP A 229 -4.24 10.77 1.25
N SER A 230 -3.97 9.91 2.23
CA SER A 230 -3.31 10.28 3.48
C SER A 230 -2.00 9.51 3.71
N ALA A 231 -1.60 9.36 4.98
CA ALA A 231 -0.41 8.60 5.35
C ALA A 231 -0.82 7.15 5.65
N ILE A 232 -0.02 6.19 5.20
CA ILE A 232 -0.41 4.78 5.23
C ILE A 232 0.67 3.88 5.81
N THR A 233 0.22 2.85 6.54
CA THR A 233 1.05 1.73 6.97
C THR A 233 0.77 0.51 6.11
N LEU A 234 1.73 0.12 5.29
CA LEU A 234 1.72 -1.11 4.50
C LEU A 234 2.13 -2.29 5.40
N THR A 235 1.14 -2.94 6.00
CA THR A 235 1.35 -4.06 6.93
C THR A 235 1.89 -5.28 6.20
N SER A 236 1.27 -5.65 5.08
CA SER A 236 1.76 -6.72 4.21
C SER A 236 1.18 -6.58 2.81
N ILE A 237 2.00 -6.22 1.83
CA ILE A 237 1.62 -6.13 0.41
C ILE A 237 2.38 -7.20 -0.35
N VAL A 238 1.68 -8.22 -0.82
CA VAL A 238 2.27 -9.37 -1.50
C VAL A 238 1.53 -9.65 -2.80
N THR A 239 2.26 -9.59 -3.90
CA THR A 239 1.81 -10.11 -5.19
C THR A 239 2.53 -11.41 -5.49
N THR A 240 1.84 -12.38 -6.10
CA THR A 240 2.48 -13.65 -6.50
C THR A 240 3.28 -13.48 -7.79
N ASN A 241 2.72 -12.76 -8.77
CA ASN A 241 3.32 -12.48 -10.06
C ASN A 241 2.74 -11.17 -10.63
N GLY A 242 2.98 -10.07 -9.93
CA GLY A 242 2.61 -8.75 -10.39
C GLY A 242 3.48 -7.67 -9.79
N LEU A 243 3.47 -6.49 -10.39
CA LEU A 243 4.13 -5.32 -9.80
C LEU A 243 3.31 -4.74 -8.64
N ILE A 244 3.97 -3.92 -7.83
CA ILE A 244 3.32 -3.12 -6.81
C ILE A 244 3.59 -1.66 -7.16
N ASP A 245 2.53 -0.86 -7.28
CA ASP A 245 2.58 0.59 -7.45
C ASP A 245 1.64 1.22 -6.41
N ILE A 246 2.21 1.97 -5.47
CA ILE A 246 1.45 2.62 -4.40
C ILE A 246 1.89 4.08 -4.29
N GLU A 247 0.95 4.99 -4.49
CA GLU A 247 1.10 6.41 -4.25
C GLU A 247 0.32 6.80 -2.99
N ALA A 248 0.90 7.61 -2.12
CA ALA A 248 0.26 8.11 -0.92
C ALA A 248 0.42 9.63 -0.78
N GLY A 249 -0.65 10.31 -0.36
CA GLY A 249 -0.65 11.73 0.00
C GLY A 249 0.29 12.07 1.15
N GLY A 250 0.58 11.08 2.00
CA GLY A 250 1.33 11.18 3.25
C GLY A 250 2.63 10.39 3.31
N THR A 251 3.03 10.04 4.54
CA THR A 251 4.17 9.14 4.79
C THR A 251 3.76 7.69 4.56
N ILE A 252 4.60 6.93 3.87
CA ILE A 252 4.44 5.47 3.71
C ILE A 252 5.32 4.78 4.76
N THR A 253 4.72 3.93 5.60
CA THR A 253 5.46 3.06 6.52
C THR A 253 5.32 1.62 6.07
N THR A 254 6.41 0.94 5.77
CA THR A 254 6.41 -0.43 5.25
C THR A 254 6.75 -1.46 6.32
N THR A 255 6.12 -2.63 6.26
CA THR A 255 6.53 -3.81 7.02
C THR A 255 6.94 -4.93 6.08
N THR A 256 6.01 -5.53 5.32
CA THR A 256 6.35 -6.50 4.28
C THR A 256 5.83 -5.99 2.94
N VAL A 257 6.71 -5.80 1.96
CA VAL A 257 6.32 -5.49 0.57
C VAL A 257 7.05 -6.47 -0.33
N THR A 258 6.33 -7.26 -1.12
CA THR A 258 6.93 -8.29 -1.98
C THR A 258 6.22 -8.33 -3.33
N ALA A 259 6.91 -7.84 -4.36
CA ALA A 259 6.49 -8.04 -5.74
C ALA A 259 7.04 -9.38 -6.25
N GLY A 260 6.18 -10.38 -6.37
CA GLY A 260 6.57 -11.72 -6.83
C GLY A 260 6.87 -11.77 -8.34
N GLY A 261 7.62 -12.78 -8.77
CA GLY A 261 8.03 -12.93 -10.17
C GLY A 261 9.20 -12.03 -10.56
N VAL A 262 9.18 -11.50 -11.79
CA VAL A 262 10.17 -10.55 -12.34
C VAL A 262 9.52 -9.17 -12.43
N ASN A 263 8.97 -8.71 -11.31
CA ASN A 263 8.20 -7.47 -11.21
C ASN A 263 8.81 -6.52 -10.18
N GLY A 264 8.52 -5.23 -10.37
CA GLY A 264 9.06 -4.12 -9.59
C GLY A 264 8.15 -3.67 -8.46
N VAL A 265 8.72 -2.90 -7.54
CA VAL A 265 7.98 -2.13 -6.54
C VAL A 265 8.18 -0.64 -6.80
N THR A 266 7.09 0.10 -6.93
CA THR A 266 7.05 1.56 -6.97
C THR A 266 6.31 2.05 -5.73
N LEU A 267 6.97 2.84 -4.89
CA LEU A 267 6.34 3.54 -3.77
C LEU A 267 6.55 5.04 -3.93
N TYR A 268 5.49 5.83 -3.82
CA TYR A 268 5.55 7.28 -3.93
C TYR A 268 4.81 8.00 -2.79
N ALA A 269 5.55 8.53 -1.82
CA ALA A 269 5.05 9.46 -0.81
C ALA A 269 5.06 10.90 -1.36
N THR A 270 3.92 11.40 -1.83
CA THR A 270 3.78 12.73 -2.44
C THR A 270 4.01 13.86 -1.44
N ALA A 271 3.61 13.67 -0.18
CA ALA A 271 4.01 14.51 0.94
C ALA A 271 4.44 13.68 2.15
N GLY A 272 5.74 13.62 2.43
CA GLY A 272 6.25 12.91 3.61
C GLY A 272 7.33 11.92 3.25
N ASN A 273 7.48 10.90 4.10
CA ASN A 273 8.63 10.03 4.10
C ASN A 273 8.28 8.62 3.60
N ILE A 274 9.30 7.81 3.33
CA ILE A 274 9.15 6.36 3.27
C ILE A 274 9.99 5.77 4.40
N PHE A 275 9.36 5.03 5.31
CA PHE A 275 10.02 4.34 6.41
C PHE A 275 9.74 2.84 6.34
N ASP A 276 10.57 2.04 6.99
CA ASP A 276 10.21 0.67 7.35
C ASP A 276 10.04 0.54 8.88
N THR A 277 9.34 -0.52 9.29
CA THR A 277 9.31 -0.98 10.67
C THR A 277 10.58 -1.79 10.97
N ALA A 278 10.86 -2.04 12.26
CA ALA A 278 12.03 -2.82 12.64
C ALA A 278 11.93 -4.25 12.07
N GLY A 279 12.78 -4.57 11.09
CA GLY A 279 12.75 -5.85 10.38
C GLY A 279 11.81 -5.89 9.18
N GLY A 280 11.28 -4.74 8.75
CA GLY A 280 10.59 -4.62 7.49
C GLY A 280 11.51 -4.96 6.31
N LEU A 281 10.92 -5.27 5.15
CA LEU A 281 11.65 -5.61 3.92
C LEU A 281 10.80 -5.33 2.69
N ILE A 282 11.42 -4.69 1.69
CA ILE A 282 10.88 -4.53 0.34
C ILE A 282 11.62 -5.49 -0.60
N THR A 283 10.90 -6.45 -1.20
CA THR A 283 11.44 -7.46 -2.10
C THR A 283 10.87 -7.28 -3.51
N ALA A 284 11.71 -7.31 -4.54
CA ALA A 284 11.28 -7.24 -5.93
C ALA A 284 12.19 -8.03 -6.87
N GLY A 285 11.62 -8.57 -7.94
CA GLY A 285 12.37 -9.34 -8.96
C GLY A 285 12.79 -8.53 -10.18
N ALA A 286 12.54 -7.22 -10.21
CA ALA A 286 12.88 -6.31 -11.30
C ALA A 286 13.10 -4.88 -10.81
N ASP A 287 13.28 -3.96 -11.76
CA ASP A 287 13.52 -2.55 -11.50
C ASP A 287 12.44 -1.95 -10.59
N SER A 288 12.87 -1.20 -9.58
CA SER A 288 12.02 -0.68 -8.52
C SER A 288 12.30 0.81 -8.27
N SER A 289 11.34 1.53 -7.72
CA SER A 289 11.42 2.96 -7.48
C SER A 289 10.87 3.34 -6.11
N LEU A 290 11.61 4.12 -5.33
CA LEU A 290 11.15 4.72 -4.08
C LEU A 290 11.23 6.23 -4.19
N LYS A 291 10.10 6.92 -4.08
CA LYS A 291 10.02 8.37 -4.19
C LYS A 291 9.34 8.97 -2.95
N ALA A 292 9.96 9.97 -2.35
CA ALA A 292 9.43 10.69 -1.20
C ALA A 292 9.73 12.18 -1.33
N SER A 293 8.77 13.04 -0.97
CA SER A 293 9.04 14.48 -0.79
C SER A 293 9.86 14.79 0.47
N GLY A 294 9.92 13.85 1.41
CA GLY A 294 10.73 13.86 2.63
C GLY A 294 11.92 12.90 2.53
N ILE A 295 12.22 12.22 3.63
CA ILE A 295 13.35 11.29 3.75
C ILE A 295 12.90 9.86 3.41
N ILE A 296 13.79 9.06 2.83
CA ILE A 296 13.65 7.60 2.78
C ILE A 296 14.53 6.99 3.89
N GLY A 297 13.92 6.31 4.85
CA GLY A 297 14.55 5.87 6.10
C GLY A 297 14.51 6.94 7.20
N THR A 298 14.96 6.60 8.42
CA THR A 298 14.95 7.53 9.56
C THR A 298 16.35 7.74 10.16
N ALA A 299 16.68 9.00 10.47
CA ALA A 299 17.77 9.37 11.37
C ALA A 299 17.28 9.66 12.81
N VAL A 300 16.04 9.27 13.15
CA VAL A 300 15.26 9.92 14.23
C VAL A 300 15.52 9.32 15.62
N THR A 301 16.39 8.31 15.75
CA THR A 301 16.87 7.82 17.05
C THR A 301 18.38 7.56 17.02
N THR A 302 18.99 7.28 18.18
CA THR A 302 20.41 6.90 18.29
C THR A 302 20.78 5.63 17.50
N SER A 303 19.80 4.94 16.90
CA SER A 303 20.00 3.66 16.24
C SER A 303 20.09 3.72 14.71
N TYR A 304 19.64 4.80 14.04
CA TYR A 304 19.41 4.84 12.58
C TYR A 304 18.46 3.71 12.11
N ASN A 305 17.40 4.01 11.36
CA ASN A 305 16.52 2.98 10.79
C ASN A 305 16.56 3.05 9.26
N PRO A 306 17.41 2.25 8.58
CA PRO A 306 17.42 2.16 7.13
C PRO A 306 16.13 1.51 6.62
N VAL A 307 15.68 1.86 5.40
CA VAL A 307 14.70 1.01 4.71
C VAL A 307 15.40 -0.20 4.12
N ASN A 308 14.95 -1.39 4.50
CA ASN A 308 15.52 -2.64 4.02
C ASN A 308 14.97 -3.05 2.65
N VAL A 309 15.85 -3.45 1.74
CA VAL A 309 15.50 -3.84 0.37
C VAL A 309 16.20 -5.13 -0.10
N ASP A 310 15.54 -5.91 -0.96
CA ASP A 310 16.08 -7.05 -1.71
C ASP A 310 15.54 -7.03 -3.15
N ILE A 311 16.28 -6.40 -4.07
CA ILE A 311 15.83 -6.07 -5.42
C ILE A 311 16.69 -6.78 -6.46
N ASP A 312 16.11 -7.63 -7.32
CA ASP A 312 16.78 -8.24 -8.48
C ASP A 312 16.61 -7.38 -9.75
N GLY A 313 16.99 -6.11 -9.65
CA GLY A 313 16.89 -5.09 -10.69
C GLY A 313 17.61 -3.79 -10.31
N ASP A 314 17.40 -2.73 -11.08
CA ASP A 314 17.83 -1.37 -10.72
C ASP A 314 16.89 -0.77 -9.64
N LEU A 315 17.42 0.03 -8.71
CA LEU A 315 16.62 0.71 -7.68
C LEU A 315 16.74 2.22 -7.82
N TRP A 316 15.67 2.87 -8.23
CA TRP A 316 15.59 4.31 -8.43
C TRP A 316 15.11 4.97 -7.15
N VAL A 317 15.79 6.02 -6.68
CA VAL A 317 15.43 6.65 -5.41
C VAL A 317 15.34 8.15 -5.56
N TRP A 318 14.28 8.72 -5.04
CA TRP A 318 14.06 10.15 -5.03
C TRP A 318 13.61 10.55 -3.64
N ALA A 319 14.37 11.39 -2.97
CA ALA A 319 14.03 11.91 -1.66
C ALA A 319 14.18 13.43 -1.68
N GLY A 320 13.34 14.12 -0.92
CA GLY A 320 13.45 15.55 -0.74
C GLY A 320 14.42 15.95 0.38
N ASP A 321 14.23 17.17 0.87
CA ASP A 321 15.22 17.93 1.61
C ASP A 321 14.93 17.96 3.11
N GLN A 322 15.63 17.21 3.99
CA GLN A 322 15.51 17.42 5.45
C GLN A 322 16.76 17.12 6.33
N ARG A 323 16.65 17.57 7.59
CA ARG A 323 17.68 17.92 8.60
C ARG A 323 19.01 17.16 8.54
N ASN A 324 20.09 17.94 8.70
CA ASN A 324 21.48 17.48 8.79
C ASN A 324 22.07 16.91 7.49
N GLY A 325 21.32 16.91 6.38
CA GLY A 325 21.86 16.50 5.09
C GLY A 325 21.89 15.00 4.86
N VAL A 326 20.80 14.31 5.17
CA VAL A 326 20.63 12.91 4.84
C VAL A 326 19.22 12.76 4.29
N SER A 327 19.12 12.50 2.99
CA SER A 327 17.83 12.32 2.32
C SER A 327 17.43 10.85 2.16
N VAL A 328 18.40 9.93 2.17
CA VAL A 328 18.17 8.49 1.93
C VAL A 328 19.05 7.65 2.86
N ILE A 329 18.45 6.67 3.53
CA ILE A 329 19.10 5.64 4.35
C ILE A 329 18.48 4.28 3.97
N LEU A 330 19.28 3.40 3.36
CA LEU A 330 18.86 2.07 2.91
C LEU A 330 19.82 0.99 3.40
N GLU A 331 19.33 -0.23 3.57
CA GLU A 331 20.12 -1.43 3.84
C GLU A 331 19.63 -2.59 2.97
N GLY A 332 20.53 -3.48 2.51
CA GLY A 332 20.14 -4.72 1.82
C GLY A 332 20.80 -4.95 0.46
N TYR A 333 20.10 -5.65 -0.43
CA TYR A 333 20.60 -6.19 -1.70
C TYR A 333 19.95 -5.51 -2.91
N VAL A 334 20.75 -5.12 -3.91
CA VAL A 334 20.30 -4.63 -5.22
C VAL A 334 21.15 -5.27 -6.32
N ASN A 335 20.53 -6.09 -7.16
CA ASN A 335 21.18 -6.90 -8.18
C ASN A 335 20.70 -6.57 -9.60
N SER A 336 21.30 -5.54 -10.21
CA SER A 336 21.03 -5.19 -11.60
C SER A 336 21.58 -6.19 -12.62
N SER A 337 20.79 -6.45 -13.65
CA SER A 337 21.10 -7.33 -14.79
C SER A 337 21.95 -6.67 -15.89
N ALA A 338 22.11 -5.34 -15.87
CA ALA A 338 22.84 -4.56 -16.85
C ALA A 338 23.96 -3.71 -16.23
N GLU A 339 24.90 -3.25 -17.05
CA GLU A 339 25.95 -2.28 -16.71
C GLU A 339 25.39 -0.84 -16.55
N THR A 340 24.22 -0.70 -15.92
CA THR A 340 23.50 0.56 -15.71
C THR A 340 23.77 1.13 -14.31
N GLU A 341 23.41 2.40 -14.11
CA GLU A 341 23.44 3.05 -12.80
C GLU A 341 22.41 2.39 -11.86
N ARG A 342 22.87 1.63 -10.87
CA ARG A 342 22.00 0.75 -10.04
C ARG A 342 21.15 1.49 -9.01
N VAL A 343 21.60 2.68 -8.64
CA VAL A 343 20.90 3.61 -7.74
C VAL A 343 21.17 5.02 -8.24
N GLU A 344 20.15 5.68 -8.79
CA GLU A 344 20.21 7.08 -9.23
C GLU A 344 19.36 7.97 -8.32
N ILE A 345 20.00 8.96 -7.67
CA ILE A 345 19.37 10.02 -6.88
C ILE A 345 19.28 11.27 -7.76
N TYR A 346 18.07 11.69 -8.14
CA TYR A 346 17.91 12.73 -9.16
C TYR A 346 18.03 14.17 -8.64
N GLU A 347 17.79 14.46 -7.35
CA GLU A 347 17.84 15.82 -6.80
C GLU A 347 18.28 15.86 -5.32
N PRO A 348 19.59 15.76 -4.99
CA PRO A 348 20.01 16.02 -3.61
C PRO A 348 19.81 17.50 -3.27
N SER A 349 19.10 17.84 -2.20
CA SER A 349 19.58 19.01 -1.45
C SER A 349 20.84 18.64 -0.68
N PRO A 350 21.76 19.59 -0.50
CA PRO A 350 22.91 19.37 0.35
C PRO A 350 22.53 19.17 1.83
N PRO A 351 23.35 18.44 2.62
CA PRO A 351 24.33 17.42 2.22
C PRO A 351 23.72 16.08 1.78
N GLY A 352 24.48 15.30 1.00
CA GLY A 352 24.05 14.06 0.38
C GLY A 352 24.12 12.80 1.23
N LEU A 353 23.96 11.67 0.54
CA LEU A 353 23.95 10.28 1.01
C LEU A 353 24.86 9.97 2.22
N VAL A 354 24.29 9.33 3.26
CA VAL A 354 25.02 8.68 4.37
C VAL A 354 24.74 7.18 4.31
N MET A 355 25.78 6.39 4.04
CA MET A 355 25.73 4.92 4.10
C MET A 355 26.23 4.45 5.46
N LEU A 356 25.38 3.75 6.23
CA LEU A 356 25.76 3.09 7.48
C LEU A 356 26.17 1.62 7.17
N ASP A 357 27.17 1.09 7.88
CA ASP A 357 27.55 -0.34 7.89
C ASP A 357 27.99 -1.03 6.60
N ASN A 358 28.42 -0.30 5.55
CA ASN A 358 29.01 -0.93 4.34
C ASN A 358 28.12 -2.01 3.70
N ARG A 359 26.80 -1.94 3.89
CA ARG A 359 25.86 -2.99 3.47
C ARG A 359 24.75 -2.50 2.54
N LEU A 360 25.16 -1.78 1.49
CA LEU A 360 24.61 -2.05 0.16
C LEU A 360 25.50 -3.14 -0.47
N MET A 361 25.47 -4.34 0.12
CA MET A 361 26.30 -5.46 -0.32
C MET A 361 25.56 -6.19 -1.44
N GLY A 362 25.76 -5.80 -2.70
CA GLY A 362 25.71 -6.80 -3.78
C GLY A 362 26.73 -7.90 -3.46
N GLY A 363 26.25 -9.13 -3.30
CA GLY A 363 27.04 -10.26 -2.79
C GLY A 363 28.27 -10.60 -3.66
N GLY A 364 29.32 -11.09 -2.99
CA GLY A 364 30.37 -11.87 -3.64
C GLY A 364 31.75 -11.24 -3.82
N ASN A 365 32.01 -10.00 -3.39
CA ASN A 365 33.34 -9.52 -2.94
C ASN A 365 33.25 -8.04 -2.55
N TYR A 366 33.94 -7.70 -1.47
CA TYR A 366 34.08 -6.38 -0.86
C TYR A 366 33.89 -5.15 -1.76
N GLY A 367 33.05 -4.22 -1.28
CA GLY A 367 33.19 -2.78 -1.54
C GLY A 367 32.45 -2.18 -2.73
N SER A 368 32.05 -2.98 -3.73
CA SER A 368 31.07 -2.62 -4.77
C SER A 368 30.72 -3.85 -5.62
N GLY A 369 30.60 -5.03 -4.99
CA GLY A 369 30.74 -6.36 -5.59
C GLY A 369 29.71 -6.78 -6.65
N SER A 370 29.66 -6.12 -7.81
CA SER A 370 29.13 -6.70 -9.05
C SER A 370 30.13 -6.53 -10.17
N VAL A 371 30.16 -7.53 -11.05
CA VAL A 371 30.88 -7.50 -12.32
C VAL A 371 30.32 -6.42 -13.25
N ASN A 372 29.08 -5.94 -13.00
CA ASN A 372 28.28 -5.15 -13.94
C ASN A 372 27.54 -3.91 -13.37
N GLY A 373 28.11 -3.01 -12.55
CA GLY A 373 27.43 -1.72 -12.24
C GLY A 373 27.93 -0.94 -11.01
N SER A 374 27.53 0.33 -10.90
CA SER A 374 28.04 1.32 -9.92
C SER A 374 26.91 2.07 -9.19
N ILE A 375 27.16 2.57 -7.97
CA ILE A 375 26.28 3.49 -7.23
C ILE A 375 26.60 4.92 -7.68
N LEU A 376 25.62 5.67 -8.21
CA LEU A 376 25.80 7.08 -8.62
C LEU A 376 25.02 8.01 -7.68
N SER A 377 25.68 8.53 -6.65
CA SER A 377 25.16 9.70 -5.93
C SER A 377 25.55 10.96 -6.70
N ARG A 378 24.58 11.57 -7.39
CA ARG A 378 24.72 12.98 -7.76
C ARG A 378 24.43 13.74 -6.47
N GLY A 379 25.45 14.32 -5.83
CA GLY A 379 25.35 14.97 -4.52
C GLY A 379 26.67 14.97 -3.76
N TYR A 380 26.83 15.87 -2.77
CA TYR A 380 27.97 15.84 -1.85
C TYR A 380 27.83 14.64 -0.90
N GLY A 381 28.32 13.47 -1.29
CA GLY A 381 28.38 12.27 -0.44
C GLY A 381 29.67 12.18 0.37
N GLU A 382 29.57 11.73 1.62
CA GLU A 382 30.71 11.23 2.39
C GLU A 382 30.85 9.73 2.11
N THR A 383 32.01 9.28 1.61
CA THR A 383 32.33 7.85 1.47
C THR A 383 33.34 7.47 2.56
N LEU A 384 32.96 6.58 3.47
CA LEU A 384 33.84 6.06 4.52
C LEU A 384 34.69 4.91 3.95
N ILE A 385 35.84 5.23 3.34
CA ILE A 385 36.72 4.26 2.68
C ILE A 385 37.63 3.56 3.71
N ALA A 386 37.54 2.23 3.84
CA ALA A 386 38.52 1.48 4.62
C ALA A 386 39.84 1.35 3.84
N LYS A 387 40.97 1.30 4.55
CA LYS A 387 42.36 1.35 4.03
C LYS A 387 42.70 0.35 2.90
N THR A 388 41.87 -0.66 2.67
CA THR A 388 42.02 -1.70 1.64
C THR A 388 41.28 -1.41 0.33
N ASP A 389 40.39 -0.43 0.28
CA ASP A 389 39.41 -0.24 -0.81
C ASP A 389 39.85 0.78 -1.88
N MET A 390 41.12 1.21 -1.86
CA MET A 390 41.68 2.29 -2.69
C MET A 390 41.95 1.94 -4.17
N PHE A 391 41.51 0.77 -4.66
CA PHE A 391 41.92 0.23 -5.98
C PHE A 391 40.82 0.09 -7.03
N SER A 392 39.60 0.55 -6.78
CA SER A 392 38.51 0.42 -7.76
C SER A 392 38.47 1.62 -8.73
N LEU A 393 38.75 1.34 -10.02
CA LEU A 393 38.61 2.24 -11.17
C LEU A 393 37.18 2.82 -11.32
N PHE A 394 36.19 2.25 -10.64
CA PHE A 394 34.77 2.62 -10.76
C PHE A 394 34.38 3.83 -9.92
N TYR A 395 35.17 4.20 -8.90
CA TYR A 395 34.93 5.42 -8.10
C TYR A 395 35.21 6.72 -8.87
N ASP A 396 36.04 6.66 -9.92
CA ASP A 396 36.45 7.84 -10.70
C ASP A 396 35.26 8.57 -11.33
N ARG A 397 34.17 7.86 -11.68
CA ARG A 397 32.99 8.48 -12.30
C ARG A 397 32.18 9.36 -11.34
N ALA A 398 32.14 9.00 -10.06
CA ALA A 398 31.39 9.72 -9.02
C ALA A 398 32.12 10.99 -8.54
N VAL A 399 33.45 11.03 -8.58
CA VAL A 399 34.26 12.14 -8.05
C VAL A 399 34.84 13.08 -9.13
N ARG A 400 34.69 12.76 -10.42
CA ARG A 400 35.11 13.61 -11.56
C ARG A 400 34.62 15.06 -11.52
N PRO A 401 33.38 15.36 -11.08
CA PRO A 401 32.91 16.75 -10.98
C PRO A 401 33.65 17.58 -9.93
N CYS A 402 34.32 16.93 -8.97
CA CYS A 402 34.95 17.57 -7.81
C CYS A 402 36.38 18.07 -8.08
N GLY A 403 36.90 17.89 -9.30
CA GLY A 403 38.17 18.46 -9.77
C GLY A 403 39.39 18.15 -8.90
N HIS A 404 40.07 17.03 -9.15
CA HIS A 404 41.40 16.78 -8.57
C HIS A 404 42.45 16.64 -9.68
N LYS A 405 43.49 17.47 -9.61
CA LYS A 405 44.64 17.46 -10.52
C LYS A 405 45.92 17.38 -9.70
N ILE A 406 46.74 16.37 -9.95
CA ILE A 406 48.11 16.30 -9.40
C ILE A 406 49.08 16.10 -10.56
N SER A 407 50.03 17.04 -10.68
CA SER A 407 51.16 16.96 -11.60
C SER A 407 52.37 16.48 -10.81
N THR A 408 53.02 15.40 -11.27
CA THR A 408 54.33 14.99 -10.77
C THR A 408 55.33 14.91 -11.93
N SER A 409 56.61 15.12 -11.63
CA SER A 409 57.66 15.35 -12.62
C SER A 409 58.26 14.08 -13.25
N TRP A 410 57.76 12.89 -12.90
CA TRP A 410 58.42 11.62 -13.24
C TRP A 410 57.49 10.55 -13.85
N LEU A 411 56.22 10.88 -14.12
CA LEU A 411 55.29 10.05 -14.87
C LEU A 411 55.09 10.62 -16.29
N PRO A 412 55.39 9.87 -17.36
CA PRO A 412 55.23 10.34 -18.73
C PRO A 412 53.82 10.11 -19.30
N PHE A 413 52.85 9.70 -18.48
CA PHE A 413 51.43 9.58 -18.83
C PHE A 413 50.55 9.91 -17.62
N GLU A 414 49.39 10.51 -17.90
CA GLU A 414 48.35 10.84 -16.93
C GLU A 414 47.68 9.54 -16.46
N GLY A 415 47.91 9.16 -15.21
CA GLY A 415 47.34 7.95 -14.60
C GLY A 415 46.80 8.25 -13.21
N TYR A 416 45.60 7.75 -12.94
CA TYR A 416 44.87 7.90 -11.68
C TYR A 416 45.43 6.95 -10.61
N MET A 417 46.19 7.46 -9.64
CA MET A 417 46.53 6.72 -8.43
C MET A 417 46.67 7.69 -7.25
N ILE A 418 45.95 7.41 -6.15
CA ILE A 418 46.39 7.85 -4.82
C ILE A 418 47.33 6.75 -4.33
N ASP A 419 48.64 7.03 -4.34
CA ASP A 419 49.66 6.10 -3.88
C ASP A 419 49.43 5.73 -2.40
N ASN A 420 49.61 4.45 -2.07
CA ASN A 420 49.60 3.90 -0.72
C ASN A 420 50.60 4.61 0.22
N ASP A 421 51.58 5.31 -0.34
CA ASP A 421 52.56 6.09 0.40
C ASP A 421 52.12 7.52 0.76
N PHE A 422 50.99 8.04 0.23
CA PHE A 422 50.49 9.39 0.54
C PHE A 422 50.15 9.58 2.03
N PHE A 423 49.72 8.52 2.71
CA PHE A 423 49.37 8.55 4.14
C PHE A 423 50.37 7.82 5.05
N LYS A 424 51.44 7.24 4.49
CA LYS A 424 52.33 6.33 5.23
C LYS A 424 53.49 7.05 5.91
N TYR A 425 53.92 8.18 5.36
CA TYR A 425 54.95 9.01 5.95
C TYR A 425 54.29 10.28 6.49
N GLY A 426 54.20 10.39 7.82
CA GLY A 426 53.55 11.49 8.55
C GLY A 426 54.17 12.88 8.37
N TYR A 427 54.41 13.30 7.13
CA TYR A 427 54.72 14.66 6.75
C TYR A 427 53.44 15.48 6.81
N ARG A 428 53.32 16.27 7.87
CA ARG A 428 52.32 17.35 7.93
C ARG A 428 52.64 18.34 6.81
N HIS A 429 51.87 18.31 5.72
CA HIS A 429 51.78 19.46 4.83
C HIS A 429 50.80 20.46 5.46
N PRO A 430 51.24 21.68 5.82
CA PRO A 430 50.32 22.72 6.20
C PRO A 430 49.49 23.08 4.96
N ILE A 431 48.21 22.73 4.99
CA ILE A 431 47.22 23.24 4.06
C ILE A 431 46.89 24.65 4.54
N ASP A 432 47.17 25.67 3.73
CA ASP A 432 46.77 27.04 4.02
C ASP A 432 45.25 27.17 3.84
N ILE A 433 44.54 27.04 4.95
CA ILE A 433 43.08 27.11 5.02
C ILE A 433 42.55 28.54 4.97
N SER A 434 43.41 29.57 4.90
CA SER A 434 42.96 30.98 4.87
C SER A 434 42.13 31.34 3.63
N GLN A 435 42.16 30.51 2.59
CA GLN A 435 41.37 30.67 1.36
C GLN A 435 40.19 29.71 1.24
N LEU A 436 40.01 28.80 2.20
CA LEU A 436 38.91 27.83 2.24
C LEU A 436 37.96 28.23 3.38
N ASP A 437 36.69 28.52 3.06
CA ASP A 437 35.65 28.85 4.06
C ASP A 437 35.18 27.58 4.79
N LEU A 438 36.10 26.96 5.54
CA LEU A 438 35.91 25.71 6.26
C LEU A 438 35.19 25.97 7.58
N LYS A 439 34.02 25.36 7.77
CA LYS A 439 33.36 25.34 9.08
C LYS A 439 33.75 24.07 9.83
N PRO A 440 34.13 24.15 11.12
CA PRO A 440 34.42 22.97 11.91
C PRO A 440 33.16 22.10 12.02
N LEU A 441 33.34 20.79 11.92
CA LEU A 441 32.26 19.83 12.11
C LEU A 441 31.69 19.98 13.54
N PRO A 442 30.36 20.11 13.73
CA PRO A 442 29.78 20.24 15.06
C PRO A 442 30.11 19.03 15.94
N ALA A 443 30.32 19.25 17.24
CA ALA A 443 30.88 18.21 18.10
C ALA A 443 30.01 16.95 18.27
N GLY A 444 28.71 17.05 17.98
CA GLY A 444 27.79 15.91 17.97
C GLY A 444 28.04 14.90 16.85
N PHE A 445 28.89 15.22 15.87
CA PHE A 445 29.28 14.34 14.78
C PHE A 445 30.68 13.71 14.98
N PHE A 446 31.33 13.95 16.12
CA PHE A 446 32.63 13.35 16.42
C PHE A 446 32.47 11.94 16.98
N ILE A 447 32.89 10.93 16.20
CA ILE A 447 32.95 9.53 16.65
C ILE A 447 34.12 9.31 17.65
N ASN A 448 35.12 10.21 17.66
CA ASN A 448 36.20 10.21 18.66
C ASN A 448 36.88 11.60 18.80
N PRO A 449 36.37 12.51 19.67
CA PRO A 449 36.82 13.91 19.73
C PRO A 449 38.28 14.08 20.19
N GLU A 450 38.89 13.05 20.77
CA GLU A 450 40.28 13.12 21.26
C GLU A 450 41.33 12.78 20.20
N LYS A 451 40.94 12.31 19.01
CA LYS A 451 41.89 11.75 18.02
C LYS A 451 42.02 12.48 16.68
N ALA A 452 41.05 13.31 16.28
CA ALA A 452 41.16 14.11 15.06
C ALA A 452 40.17 15.29 15.03
N GLN A 453 40.51 16.32 14.25
CA GLN A 453 39.61 17.45 13.92
C GLN A 453 39.06 17.25 12.51
N TYR A 454 37.75 17.42 12.34
CA TYR A 454 37.04 17.22 11.08
C TYR A 454 36.48 18.56 10.57
N TYR A 455 36.55 18.80 9.26
CA TYR A 455 36.21 20.08 8.64
C TYR A 455 35.24 19.89 7.48
N ILE A 456 34.24 20.76 7.38
CA ILE A 456 33.29 20.80 6.26
C ILE A 456 33.88 21.72 5.19
N ILE A 457 34.17 21.17 4.01
CA ILE A 457 34.57 21.95 2.83
C ILE A 457 33.32 22.31 2.03
N ARG A 458 33.03 23.61 1.89
CA ARG A 458 31.95 24.11 1.03
C ARG A 458 32.57 24.66 -0.26
N ALA A 459 32.10 24.22 -1.42
CA ALA A 459 32.35 24.97 -2.65
C ALA A 459 31.40 26.17 -2.71
N LYS A 460 31.89 27.31 -3.23
CA LYS A 460 31.04 28.44 -3.59
C LYS A 460 30.42 28.23 -4.96
#